data_AF-A0AAW4N661-F1
#
_entry.id   AF-A0AAW4N661-F1
#
_cell.length_a   1.000
_cell.length_b   1.000
_cell.length_c   1.000
_cell.angle_alpha   90.00
_cell.angle_beta   90.00
_cell.angle_gamma   90.00
#
_symmetry.space_group_name_H-M   'P 1'
#
loop_
_entity.id
_entity.type
_entity.pdbx_description
1 polymer ?
#
loop_
_entity_poly.entity_id
_entity_poly.type
_entity_poly.pdbx_seq_one_letter_code
_entity_poly.pdbx_strand_id
1 'polypeptide(L)'
;MFGVELNNIDKVRVYINNFTDLIISDDLMFVNDHLADTSIPEIYPNNIGLSAEDYFNYFTIGLHQKADSLQQIFYGAPGTGKSHAINELTAGKDVIRTTFHPDTDYSTFVGAYKPTTKSVPVTTVIGTNAVPVMYNGKGMMEDKIVYEYVSQAFLQAYVAAWRKYCDVQEGEEPVDEFLVIEEINRGNCAQIFGDLFQLLDRGDEGFSEYPIKADSDMKKLLEKEFEGLEIKNKEGINALFKGGKDIVAEVLAGDVLLLPNNLYIWATMNTSDQSLFPIDSAFKRRWDWNYVPISNAGKNWMIEVNGAQYDWWNFLEAINDKVYHATYSEDKKLGYFFCKAKDGVISADKFVSKVIFYLWNDVFKDSEFEGDTFKDEDGEKLSFDKFYSVENNQVKVNGTKIVKFLSNLNLEPDSEDDENNSEEGVETEGDKKLPKTPKVFSVEFPDGTVINEKNRFETYLKVLSKIGIEQVEKIAGEMKYQRRNTPLVTKKQHEEILNDAVYSYVQEGDYYIVKGIDAITMYNMVMLLDNRLDLQLKVCYE
;
A
#
# COMPACT_ATOMS: atom_id res chain seq x y z
N MET A 1 9.46 14.21 34.99
CA MET A 1 9.53 15.67 34.83
C MET A 1 10.22 15.90 33.49
N PHE A 2 9.56 16.09 32.36
CA PHE A 2 8.22 16.59 32.06
C PHE A 2 7.67 15.86 30.82
N GLY A 3 6.38 15.51 30.82
CA GLY A 3 5.69 14.89 29.68
C GLY A 3 5.27 15.93 28.64
N VAL A 4 6.23 16.67 28.09
CA VAL A 4 6.00 17.61 26.99
C VAL A 4 6.34 16.89 25.69
N GLU A 5 5.38 16.77 24.77
CA GLU A 5 5.68 16.34 23.41
C GLU A 5 6.52 17.41 22.71
N LEU A 6 7.79 17.08 22.45
CA LEU A 6 8.67 17.91 21.65
C LEU A 6 8.27 17.77 20.18
N ASN A 7 8.12 18.89 19.47
CA ASN A 7 8.02 18.86 18.02
C ASN A 7 9.35 18.35 17.39
N ASN A 8 9.33 18.03 16.10
CA ASN A 8 10.51 17.46 15.44
C ASN A 8 11.73 18.39 15.47
N ILE A 9 11.53 19.71 15.43
CA ILE A 9 12.59 20.71 15.49
C ILE A 9 13.28 20.68 16.86
N ASP A 10 12.48 20.63 17.93
CA ASP A 10 13.01 20.59 19.29
C ASP A 10 13.71 19.26 19.61
N LYS A 11 13.22 18.15 19.05
CA LYS A 11 13.92 16.85 19.12
C LYS A 11 15.30 16.92 18.47
N VAL A 12 15.40 17.51 17.29
CA VAL A 12 16.67 17.71 16.58
C VAL A 12 17.59 18.65 17.35
N ARG A 13 17.09 19.77 17.88
CA ARG A 13 17.87 20.71 18.73
C ARG A 13 18.44 20.00 19.96
N VAL A 14 17.62 19.22 20.66
CA VAL A 14 18.07 18.44 21.83
C VAL A 14 19.14 17.42 21.43
N TYR A 15 19.01 16.79 20.27
CA TYR A 15 20.00 15.83 19.78
C TYR A 15 21.34 16.51 19.42
N ILE A 16 21.29 17.62 18.69
CA ILE A 16 22.49 18.39 18.33
C ILE A 16 23.18 18.90 19.59
N ASN A 17 22.45 19.50 20.53
CA ASN A 17 23.02 20.05 21.75
C ASN A 17 23.63 18.99 22.68
N ASN A 18 23.13 17.75 22.65
CA ASN A 18 23.61 16.68 23.52
C ASN A 18 24.73 15.82 22.91
N PHE A 19 24.81 15.74 21.58
CA PHE A 19 25.69 14.81 20.87
C PHE A 19 26.70 15.48 19.95
N THR A 20 26.68 16.81 19.85
CA THR A 20 27.66 17.60 19.11
C THR A 20 28.17 18.73 19.97
N ASP A 21 29.28 19.36 19.58
CA ASP A 21 29.78 20.57 20.23
C ASP A 21 29.05 21.84 19.77
N LEU A 22 27.88 21.71 19.14
CA LEU A 22 27.06 22.82 18.67
C LEU A 22 25.87 23.02 19.61
N ILE A 23 25.67 24.25 20.05
CA ILE A 23 24.57 24.66 20.93
C ILE A 23 23.62 25.55 20.14
N ILE A 24 22.38 25.11 19.97
CA ILE A 24 21.31 25.85 19.31
C ILE A 24 20.33 26.35 20.38
N SER A 25 20.15 27.66 20.47
CA SER A 25 19.21 28.34 21.39
C SER A 25 18.59 29.55 20.69
N ASP A 26 17.26 29.66 20.71
CA ASP A 26 16.50 30.83 20.19
C ASP A 26 17.00 31.33 18.82
N ASP A 27 17.12 30.40 17.87
CA ASP A 27 17.57 30.60 16.48
C ASP A 27 19.02 31.09 16.30
N LEU A 28 19.83 31.03 17.37
CA LEU A 28 21.26 31.27 17.33
C LEU A 28 22.03 29.98 17.60
N MET A 29 23.16 29.80 16.90
CA MET A 29 24.00 28.62 16.96
C MET A 29 25.40 28.99 17.45
N PHE A 30 25.86 28.30 18.49
CA PHE A 30 27.14 28.51 19.17
C PHE A 30 27.98 27.23 19.13
N VAL A 31 29.29 27.35 19.30
CA VAL A 31 30.19 26.20 19.52
C VAL A 31 30.52 26.14 21.01
N ASN A 32 30.59 24.93 21.58
CA ASN A 32 30.88 24.70 22.98
C ASN A 32 32.24 25.30 23.38
N ASP A 33 32.28 26.02 24.51
CA ASP A 33 33.44 26.78 24.99
C ASP A 33 34.72 25.94 25.16
N HIS A 34 34.60 24.62 25.26
CA HIS A 34 35.73 23.69 25.35
C HIS A 34 36.58 23.61 24.06
N LEU A 35 36.07 24.07 22.92
CA LEU A 35 36.80 24.14 21.64
C LEU A 35 37.49 25.49 21.40
N ALA A 36 37.26 26.49 22.27
CA ALA A 36 37.75 27.86 22.08
C ALA A 36 39.29 28.01 22.08
N ASP A 37 40.04 26.97 22.47
CA ASP A 37 41.51 26.99 22.56
C ASP A 37 42.22 26.18 21.45
N THR A 38 41.48 25.73 20.43
CA THR A 38 42.10 25.18 19.22
C THR A 38 42.09 26.22 18.13
N SER A 39 43.25 26.46 17.52
CA SER A 39 43.44 27.37 16.39
C SER A 39 42.38 27.12 15.32
N ILE A 40 41.35 27.96 15.31
CA ILE A 40 40.21 27.89 14.39
C ILE A 40 40.79 28.04 12.96
N PRO A 41 40.51 27.13 12.02
CA PRO A 41 40.88 27.34 10.62
C PRO A 41 40.22 28.63 10.13
N GLU A 42 40.92 29.46 9.35
CA GLU A 42 40.32 30.66 8.75
C GLU A 42 39.11 30.28 7.90
N ILE A 43 37.90 30.52 8.44
CA ILE A 43 36.66 30.45 7.67
C ILE A 43 36.32 31.88 7.25
N TYR A 44 36.54 32.18 5.97
CA TYR A 44 35.96 33.32 5.26
C TYR A 44 34.79 32.83 4.40
N PRO A 45 33.73 33.64 4.18
CA PRO A 45 33.73 35.09 4.31
C PRO A 45 33.10 35.62 5.60
N ASN A 46 33.78 36.64 6.14
CA ASN A 46 33.30 37.51 7.21
C ASN A 46 31.90 38.07 6.93
N ASN A 47 31.07 38.09 7.98
CA ASN A 47 29.81 38.83 8.05
C ASN A 47 28.82 38.52 6.94
N ILE A 48 28.06 37.45 7.12
CA ILE A 48 26.67 37.47 6.70
C ILE A 48 25.87 37.18 7.96
N GLY A 49 25.07 38.15 8.40
CA GLY A 49 23.98 37.92 9.32
C GLY A 49 22.97 37.02 8.64
N LEU A 50 23.30 35.73 8.54
CA LEU A 50 22.44 34.68 8.03
C LEU A 50 21.55 34.30 9.20
N SER A 51 20.23 34.33 8.97
CA SER A 51 19.31 33.65 9.87
C SER A 51 19.67 32.16 9.90
N ALA A 52 19.27 31.44 10.95
CA ALA A 52 19.40 29.99 10.98
C ALA A 52 18.82 29.36 9.69
N GLU A 53 17.73 29.93 9.18
CA GLU A 53 17.09 29.53 7.93
C GLU A 53 17.98 29.71 6.70
N ASP A 54 18.74 30.81 6.58
CA ASP A 54 19.66 31.03 5.46
C ASP A 54 20.89 30.12 5.53
N TYR A 55 21.39 29.82 6.74
CA TYR A 55 22.48 28.85 6.94
C TYR A 55 22.02 27.44 6.61
N PHE A 56 20.83 27.05 7.08
CA PHE A 56 20.22 25.79 6.67
C PHE A 56 20.05 25.77 5.15
N ASN A 57 19.48 26.81 4.54
CA ASN A 57 19.29 26.89 3.10
C ASN A 57 20.60 26.76 2.30
N TYR A 58 21.71 27.31 2.78
CA TYR A 58 23.03 27.16 2.17
C TYR A 58 23.50 25.69 2.10
N PHE A 59 23.22 24.90 3.14
CA PHE A 59 23.43 23.43 3.12
C PHE A 59 22.26 22.66 2.48
N THR A 60 21.11 23.30 2.32
CA THR A 60 19.87 22.74 1.74
C THR A 60 19.80 22.99 0.23
N ILE A 61 20.84 23.56 -0.40
CA ILE A 61 20.99 23.62 -1.87
C ILE A 61 20.93 22.20 -2.50
N GLY A 62 20.93 21.13 -1.71
CA GLY A 62 20.66 19.75 -2.14
C GLY A 62 19.23 19.20 -1.92
N LEU A 63 18.26 19.94 -1.36
CA LEU A 63 16.84 19.52 -1.42
C LEU A 63 16.21 20.04 -2.73
N HIS A 64 16.77 19.59 -3.85
CA HIS A 64 15.97 19.49 -5.07
C HIS A 64 14.69 18.69 -4.72
N GLN A 65 13.54 19.11 -5.25
CA GLN A 65 12.39 18.21 -5.44
C GLN A 65 12.96 16.85 -5.81
N LYS A 66 12.77 15.84 -4.94
CA LYS A 66 13.44 14.53 -4.97
C LYS A 66 13.73 14.16 -6.43
N ALA A 67 14.95 14.46 -6.90
CA ALA A 67 15.35 14.06 -8.24
C ALA A 67 15.16 12.54 -8.22
N ASP A 68 14.34 12.04 -9.14
CA ASP A 68 13.95 10.63 -9.12
C ASP A 68 15.24 9.81 -9.01
N SER A 69 15.40 9.10 -7.89
CA SER A 69 16.64 8.37 -7.65
C SER A 69 16.83 7.37 -8.79
N LEU A 70 18.01 7.40 -9.42
CA LEU A 70 18.35 6.46 -10.49
C LEU A 70 18.28 5.01 -10.00
N GLN A 71 18.47 4.78 -8.70
CA GLN A 71 18.47 3.45 -8.10
C GLN A 71 17.81 3.49 -6.74
N GLN A 72 16.60 2.92 -6.64
CA GLN A 72 15.88 2.90 -5.37
C GLN A 72 15.15 1.59 -5.11
N ILE A 73 15.10 1.21 -3.83
CA ILE A 73 14.36 0.06 -3.32
C ILE A 73 13.18 0.56 -2.52
N PHE A 74 11.97 0.27 -3.00
CA PHE A 74 10.73 0.42 -2.27
C PHE A 74 10.56 -0.77 -1.32
N TYR A 75 10.53 -0.50 -0.02
CA TYR A 75 10.43 -1.55 1.00
C TYR A 75 9.38 -1.24 2.06
N GLY A 76 8.96 -2.28 2.78
CA GLY A 76 7.96 -2.20 3.84
C GLY A 76 7.06 -3.43 3.86
N ALA A 77 6.09 -3.40 4.76
CA ALA A 77 5.15 -4.48 5.00
C ALA A 77 4.42 -4.98 3.72
N PRO A 78 3.99 -6.24 3.69
CA PRO A 78 3.16 -6.76 2.60
C PRO A 78 1.84 -5.99 2.52
N GLY A 79 1.43 -5.65 1.29
CA GLY A 79 0.15 -4.94 1.05
C GLY A 79 0.20 -3.42 1.24
N THR A 80 1.38 -2.79 1.39
CA THR A 80 1.52 -1.32 1.44
C THR A 80 1.43 -0.63 0.08
N GLY A 81 1.42 -1.38 -1.03
CA GLY A 81 1.29 -0.83 -2.37
C GLY A 81 2.60 -0.50 -3.10
N LYS A 82 3.74 -1.08 -2.68
CA LYS A 82 5.07 -0.87 -3.30
C LYS A 82 5.07 -0.95 -4.84
N SER A 83 4.63 -2.09 -5.39
CA SER A 83 4.58 -2.28 -6.86
C SER A 83 3.56 -1.36 -7.54
N HIS A 84 2.50 -0.96 -6.82
CA HIS A 84 1.53 0.01 -7.32
C HIS A 84 2.13 1.41 -7.41
N ALA A 85 2.85 1.85 -6.39
CA ALA A 85 3.54 3.12 -6.38
C ALA A 85 4.54 3.22 -7.55
N ILE A 86 5.31 2.15 -7.82
CA ILE A 86 6.17 2.11 -9.01
C ILE A 86 5.35 2.24 -10.30
N ASN A 87 4.23 1.51 -10.45
CA ASN A 87 3.38 1.62 -11.65
C ASN A 87 2.86 3.04 -11.89
N GLU A 88 2.49 3.76 -10.85
CA GLU A 88 1.99 5.14 -10.96
C GLU A 88 3.12 6.09 -11.34
N LEU A 89 4.30 5.95 -10.72
CA LEU A 89 5.48 6.78 -11.00
C LEU A 89 6.05 6.54 -12.40
N THR A 90 5.92 5.32 -12.93
CA THR A 90 6.39 4.96 -14.28
C THR A 90 5.25 4.93 -15.32
N ALA A 91 4.07 5.48 -14.99
CA ALA A 91 2.94 5.50 -15.90
C ALA A 91 3.28 6.29 -17.18
N GLY A 92 3.12 5.65 -18.34
CA GLY A 92 3.42 6.26 -19.64
C GLY A 92 4.91 6.31 -20.01
N LYS A 93 5.80 5.72 -19.17
CA LYS A 93 7.22 5.55 -19.47
C LYS A 93 7.51 4.14 -19.98
N ASP A 94 8.64 3.94 -20.64
CA ASP A 94 9.08 2.59 -21.04
C ASP A 94 9.63 1.84 -19.84
N VAL A 95 9.11 0.63 -19.63
CA VAL A 95 9.43 -0.20 -18.46
C VAL A 95 9.69 -1.62 -18.90
N ILE A 96 10.87 -2.11 -18.57
CA ILE A 96 11.19 -3.54 -18.55
C ILE A 96 11.08 -4.01 -17.10
N ARG A 97 10.21 -5.00 -16.87
CA ARG A 97 9.96 -5.53 -15.54
C ARG A 97 10.37 -6.99 -15.44
N THR A 98 11.02 -7.33 -14.34
CA THR A 98 11.38 -8.70 -13.95
C THR A 98 11.08 -8.93 -12.47
N THR A 99 11.00 -10.19 -12.07
CA THR A 99 10.81 -10.61 -10.68
C THR A 99 11.94 -11.54 -10.29
N PHE A 100 12.57 -11.31 -9.14
CA PHE A 100 13.58 -12.23 -8.64
C PHE A 100 12.93 -13.42 -7.92
N HIS A 101 13.49 -14.59 -8.22
CA HIS A 101 13.14 -15.87 -7.64
C HIS A 101 14.39 -16.50 -7.01
N PRO A 102 14.23 -17.50 -6.12
CA PRO A 102 15.38 -18.16 -5.48
C PRO A 102 16.37 -18.81 -6.46
N ASP A 103 15.92 -19.15 -7.66
CA ASP A 103 16.71 -19.72 -8.76
C ASP A 103 17.16 -18.68 -9.80
N THR A 104 16.82 -17.40 -9.61
CA THR A 104 17.34 -16.32 -10.46
C THR A 104 18.85 -16.19 -10.28
N ASP A 105 19.54 -16.13 -11.40
CA ASP A 105 20.98 -16.06 -11.53
C ASP A 105 21.38 -15.00 -12.56
N TYR A 106 22.68 -14.84 -12.78
CA TYR A 106 23.21 -13.89 -13.77
C TYR A 106 22.65 -14.16 -15.18
N SER A 107 22.53 -15.43 -15.59
CA SER A 107 22.08 -15.82 -16.93
C SER A 107 20.62 -15.48 -17.21
N THR A 108 19.76 -15.54 -16.17
CA THR A 108 18.33 -15.25 -16.23
C THR A 108 18.00 -13.77 -16.04
N PHE A 109 18.92 -12.98 -15.45
CA PHE A 109 18.77 -11.54 -15.32
C PHE A 109 19.44 -10.74 -16.44
N VAL A 110 20.65 -11.15 -16.84
CA VAL A 110 21.49 -10.46 -17.83
C VAL A 110 21.30 -11.07 -19.21
N GLY A 111 21.63 -12.35 -19.36
CA GLY A 111 21.63 -13.02 -20.65
C GLY A 111 22.50 -14.26 -20.66
N ALA A 112 22.19 -15.18 -21.58
CA ALA A 112 23.01 -16.36 -21.86
C ALA A 112 22.68 -16.93 -23.24
N TYR A 113 23.56 -17.78 -23.76
CA TYR A 113 23.23 -18.60 -24.93
C TYR A 113 22.12 -19.58 -24.62
N LYS A 114 21.07 -19.54 -25.45
CA LYS A 114 19.95 -20.49 -25.41
C LYS A 114 19.80 -21.15 -26.78
N PRO A 115 19.38 -22.42 -26.82
CA PRO A 115 19.03 -23.06 -28.08
C PRO A 115 17.77 -22.41 -28.65
N THR A 116 17.86 -21.93 -29.89
CA THR A 116 16.73 -21.40 -30.68
C THR A 116 16.59 -22.21 -31.96
N THR A 117 15.41 -22.19 -32.56
CA THR A 117 15.15 -22.88 -33.83
C THR A 117 15.16 -21.86 -34.96
N LYS A 118 16.01 -22.09 -35.97
CA LYS A 118 15.98 -21.34 -37.22
C LYS A 118 15.58 -22.23 -38.37
N SER A 119 14.60 -21.75 -39.14
CA SER A 119 14.22 -22.37 -40.41
C SER A 119 15.25 -21.99 -41.47
N VAL A 120 15.98 -22.98 -41.97
CA VAL A 120 17.03 -22.81 -42.98
C VAL A 120 16.70 -23.62 -44.22
N PRO A 121 17.12 -23.19 -45.42
CA PRO A 121 16.95 -24.01 -46.61
C PRO A 121 17.71 -25.32 -46.46
N VAL A 122 17.06 -26.43 -46.82
CA VAL A 122 17.73 -27.72 -46.98
C VAL A 122 18.69 -27.56 -48.15
N THR A 123 19.99 -27.76 -47.93
CA THR A 123 21.00 -27.66 -49.00
C THR A 123 21.57 -29.02 -49.35
N THR A 124 21.75 -29.29 -50.64
CA THR A 124 22.53 -30.42 -51.17
C THR A 124 23.77 -29.91 -51.89
N VAL A 125 24.76 -30.78 -52.13
CA VAL A 125 25.99 -30.42 -52.83
C VAL A 125 25.89 -30.87 -54.28
N ILE A 126 26.02 -29.92 -55.22
CA ILE A 126 26.16 -30.19 -56.65
C ILE A 126 27.51 -29.65 -57.11
N GLY A 127 28.45 -30.56 -57.43
CA GLY A 127 29.83 -30.19 -57.72
C GLY A 127 30.52 -29.62 -56.48
N THR A 128 30.94 -28.36 -56.53
CA THR A 128 31.55 -27.62 -55.40
C THR A 128 30.59 -26.63 -54.74
N ASN A 129 29.33 -26.57 -55.15
CA ASN A 129 28.37 -25.57 -54.69
C ASN A 129 27.30 -26.21 -53.78
N ALA A 130 27.00 -25.55 -52.66
CA ALA A 130 25.82 -25.85 -51.86
C ALA A 130 24.60 -25.18 -52.49
N VAL A 131 23.59 -25.96 -52.86
CA VAL A 131 22.37 -25.47 -53.52
C VAL A 131 21.12 -25.88 -52.74
N PRO A 132 20.10 -25.02 -52.61
CA PRO A 132 18.84 -25.37 -51.95
C PRO A 132 18.11 -26.51 -52.67
N VAL A 133 17.54 -27.44 -51.89
CA VAL A 133 16.69 -28.52 -52.37
C VAL A 133 15.32 -27.95 -52.71
N MET A 134 14.85 -28.24 -53.92
CA MET A 134 13.55 -27.78 -54.43
C MET A 134 12.57 -28.95 -54.50
N TYR A 135 11.37 -28.80 -53.96
CA TYR A 135 10.27 -29.76 -54.05
C TYR A 135 9.01 -29.06 -54.57
N ASN A 136 8.43 -29.54 -55.68
CA ASN A 136 7.28 -28.90 -56.36
C ASN A 136 7.48 -27.39 -56.64
N GLY A 137 8.69 -26.98 -57.01
CA GLY A 137 9.02 -25.58 -57.31
C GLY A 137 9.18 -24.67 -56.09
N LYS A 138 9.06 -25.20 -54.86
CA LYS A 138 9.33 -24.47 -53.61
C LYS A 138 10.61 -24.99 -52.95
N GLY A 139 11.39 -24.08 -52.36
CA GLY A 139 12.54 -24.44 -51.56
C GLY A 139 12.10 -25.21 -50.31
N MET A 140 12.72 -26.35 -50.08
CA MET A 140 12.49 -27.14 -48.87
C MET A 140 13.24 -26.48 -47.71
N MET A 141 12.54 -26.31 -46.58
CA MET A 141 13.10 -25.75 -45.36
C MET A 141 13.23 -26.85 -44.31
N GLU A 142 14.25 -26.77 -43.48
CA GLU A 142 14.43 -27.59 -42.28
C GLU A 142 14.68 -26.70 -41.07
N ASP A 143 14.21 -27.15 -39.92
CA ASP A 143 14.41 -26.45 -38.66
C ASP A 143 15.70 -26.94 -38.01
N LYS A 144 16.68 -26.04 -37.84
CA LYS A 144 17.94 -26.33 -37.14
C LYS A 144 17.98 -25.65 -35.79
N ILE A 145 18.46 -26.37 -34.78
CA ILE A 145 18.80 -25.81 -33.48
C ILE A 145 20.11 -25.05 -33.64
N VAL A 146 20.08 -23.76 -33.36
CA VAL A 146 21.25 -22.88 -33.27
C VAL A 146 21.32 -22.32 -31.86
N TYR A 147 22.51 -21.97 -31.40
CA TYR A 147 22.68 -21.28 -30.12
C TYR A 147 22.75 -19.79 -30.38
N GLU A 148 21.89 -19.03 -29.72
CA GLU A 148 21.89 -17.57 -29.78
C GLU A 148 21.93 -17.00 -28.37
N TYR A 149 22.67 -15.90 -28.21
CA TYR A 149 22.68 -15.18 -26.95
C TYR A 149 21.35 -14.44 -26.80
N VAL A 150 20.61 -14.73 -25.73
CA VAL A 150 19.28 -14.17 -25.49
C VAL A 150 19.37 -13.17 -24.33
N SER A 151 19.32 -11.88 -24.68
CA SER A 151 19.23 -10.77 -23.71
C SER A 151 18.03 -10.96 -22.78
N GLN A 152 18.27 -10.81 -21.48
CA GLN A 152 17.22 -10.78 -20.45
C GLN A 152 17.00 -9.34 -19.97
N ALA A 153 16.19 -9.17 -18.92
CA ALA A 153 15.68 -7.88 -18.48
C ALA A 153 16.74 -6.78 -18.37
N PHE A 154 17.92 -7.07 -17.78
CA PHE A 154 18.98 -6.07 -17.67
C PHE A 154 19.51 -5.61 -19.03
N LEU A 155 19.93 -6.54 -19.90
CA LEU A 155 20.49 -6.16 -21.20
C LEU A 155 19.45 -5.54 -22.13
N GLN A 156 18.18 -5.97 -22.03
CA GLN A 156 17.09 -5.34 -22.76
C GLN A 156 16.94 -3.86 -22.37
N ALA A 157 16.92 -3.56 -21.06
CA ALA A 157 16.80 -2.19 -20.56
C ALA A 157 18.05 -1.36 -20.85
N TYR A 158 19.23 -1.96 -20.70
CA TYR A 158 20.50 -1.33 -21.03
C TYR A 158 20.57 -0.90 -22.50
N VAL A 159 20.23 -1.80 -23.43
CA VAL A 159 20.23 -1.51 -24.87
C VAL A 159 19.15 -0.48 -25.21
N ALA A 160 17.96 -0.58 -24.62
CA ALA A 160 16.88 0.39 -24.83
C ALA A 160 17.29 1.80 -24.39
N ALA A 161 17.90 1.94 -23.21
CA ALA A 161 18.38 3.21 -22.68
C ALA A 161 19.40 3.89 -23.61
N TRP A 162 20.38 3.12 -24.12
CA TRP A 162 21.37 3.64 -25.07
C TRP A 162 20.79 3.98 -26.44
N ARG A 163 19.78 3.25 -26.92
CA ARG A 163 19.11 3.60 -28.19
C ARG A 163 18.41 4.95 -28.13
N LYS A 164 17.83 5.31 -26.98
CA LYS A 164 17.15 6.60 -26.80
C LYS A 164 18.08 7.82 -26.96
N TYR A 165 19.39 7.65 -26.76
CA TYR A 165 20.37 8.69 -27.05
C TYR A 165 20.50 9.02 -28.54
N CYS A 166 20.07 8.14 -29.44
CA CYS A 166 20.12 8.40 -30.88
C CYS A 166 19.00 9.37 -31.31
N ASP A 167 17.90 9.37 -30.58
CA ASP A 167 16.69 10.12 -30.93
C ASP A 167 16.75 11.59 -30.51
N VAL A 168 17.63 11.94 -29.57
CA VAL A 168 17.74 13.30 -29.00
C VAL A 168 18.77 14.17 -29.71
N GLN A 169 18.56 15.49 -29.68
CA GLN A 169 19.53 16.47 -30.19
C GLN A 169 20.68 16.69 -29.21
N GLU A 170 21.74 17.36 -29.67
CA GLU A 170 22.85 17.74 -28.80
C GLU A 170 22.37 18.71 -27.71
N GLY A 171 22.64 18.38 -26.44
CA GLY A 171 22.18 19.15 -25.28
C GLY A 171 20.77 18.81 -24.77
N GLU A 172 20.07 17.88 -25.42
CA GLU A 172 18.80 17.32 -24.91
C GLU A 172 19.05 16.05 -24.09
N GLU A 173 18.23 15.82 -23.07
CA GLU A 173 18.25 14.59 -22.29
C GLU A 173 17.39 13.50 -22.97
N PRO A 174 17.88 12.26 -23.04
CA PRO A 174 17.10 11.15 -23.57
C PRO A 174 15.96 10.78 -22.64
N VAL A 175 14.90 10.23 -23.22
CA VAL A 175 13.75 9.72 -22.46
C VAL A 175 14.22 8.65 -21.47
N ASP A 176 13.64 8.65 -20.28
CA ASP A 176 13.92 7.67 -19.25
C ASP A 176 13.58 6.24 -19.71
N GLU A 177 14.38 5.28 -19.27
CA GLU A 177 14.16 3.85 -19.37
C GLU A 177 14.16 3.24 -17.96
N PHE A 178 13.15 2.44 -17.64
CA PHE A 178 13.02 1.81 -16.32
C PHE A 178 13.24 0.31 -16.38
N LEU A 179 14.19 -0.17 -15.57
CA LEU A 179 14.28 -1.55 -15.16
C LEU A 179 13.63 -1.72 -13.79
N VAL A 180 12.47 -2.36 -13.74
CA VAL A 180 11.78 -2.68 -12.49
C VAL A 180 12.09 -4.12 -12.06
N ILE A 181 12.62 -4.27 -10.85
CA ILE A 181 12.95 -5.56 -10.23
C ILE A 181 12.00 -5.81 -9.05
N GLU A 182 11.00 -6.65 -9.23
CA GLU A 182 10.12 -7.07 -8.15
C GLU A 182 10.82 -8.08 -7.24
N GLU A 183 10.62 -7.94 -5.93
CA GLU A 183 11.09 -8.88 -4.91
C GLU A 183 12.61 -9.11 -4.93
N ILE A 184 13.41 -8.04 -5.01
CA ILE A 184 14.87 -8.08 -5.23
C ILE A 184 15.62 -8.98 -4.25
N ASN A 185 15.13 -9.13 -3.01
CA ASN A 185 15.75 -9.97 -1.99
C ASN A 185 15.32 -11.44 -2.01
N ARG A 186 14.47 -11.87 -2.96
CA ARG A 186 14.19 -13.30 -3.19
C ARG A 186 15.30 -14.01 -3.98
N GLY A 187 16.17 -13.26 -4.62
CA GLY A 187 17.36 -13.76 -5.31
C GLY A 187 18.64 -13.35 -4.60
N ASN A 188 19.71 -14.12 -4.81
CA ASN A 188 21.04 -13.75 -4.32
C ASN A 188 21.61 -12.57 -5.13
N CYS A 189 21.41 -11.35 -4.62
CA CYS A 189 21.78 -10.11 -5.31
C CYS A 189 23.25 -10.09 -5.75
N ALA A 190 24.18 -10.55 -4.90
CA ALA A 190 25.60 -10.57 -5.24
C ALA A 190 25.91 -11.50 -6.43
N GLN A 191 25.27 -12.66 -6.49
CA GLN A 191 25.42 -13.62 -7.59
C GLN A 191 24.73 -13.15 -8.86
N ILE A 192 23.54 -12.54 -8.74
CA ILE A 192 22.73 -12.10 -9.88
C ILE A 192 23.37 -10.91 -10.59
N PHE A 193 23.85 -9.92 -9.83
CA PHE A 193 24.51 -8.75 -10.41
C PHE A 193 25.95 -9.03 -10.82
N GLY A 194 26.67 -9.93 -10.14
CA GLY A 194 28.06 -10.23 -10.47
C GLY A 194 28.91 -8.95 -10.57
N ASP A 195 29.61 -8.77 -11.69
CA ASP A 195 30.44 -7.58 -11.93
C ASP A 195 29.61 -6.31 -12.22
N LEU A 196 28.35 -6.45 -12.66
CA LEU A 196 27.44 -5.30 -12.88
C LEU A 196 27.20 -4.50 -11.59
N PHE A 197 27.45 -5.12 -10.45
CA PHE A 197 27.46 -4.47 -9.15
C PHE A 197 28.30 -3.18 -9.10
N GLN A 198 29.42 -3.12 -9.82
CA GLN A 198 30.28 -1.93 -9.86
C GLN A 198 29.63 -0.76 -10.62
N LEU A 199 28.78 -1.07 -11.61
CA LEU A 199 28.09 -0.06 -12.40
C LEU A 199 27.03 0.70 -11.59
N LEU A 200 26.60 0.13 -10.46
CA LEU A 200 25.59 0.74 -9.58
C LEU A 200 26.14 1.97 -8.83
N ASP A 201 27.47 2.17 -8.75
CA ASP A 201 28.01 3.44 -8.26
C ASP A 201 27.81 4.52 -9.34
N ARG A 202 26.95 5.52 -9.07
CA ARG A 202 26.61 6.62 -10.00
C ARG A 202 27.42 7.87 -9.68
N GLY A 203 27.94 8.52 -10.71
CA GLY A 203 28.59 9.83 -10.60
C GLY A 203 27.58 10.98 -10.62
N ASP A 204 28.09 12.21 -10.50
CA ASP A 204 27.28 13.44 -10.35
C ASP A 204 26.33 13.68 -11.54
N GLU A 205 26.72 13.28 -12.75
CA GLU A 205 25.93 13.40 -13.99
C GLU A 205 25.00 12.18 -14.24
N GLY A 206 24.93 11.26 -13.29
CA GLY A 206 24.05 10.09 -13.33
C GLY A 206 24.54 8.90 -14.15
N PHE A 207 25.70 8.99 -14.81
CA PHE A 207 26.34 7.82 -15.41
C PHE A 207 26.98 6.93 -14.34
N SER A 208 27.16 5.64 -14.62
CA SER A 208 27.99 4.80 -13.73
C SER A 208 29.44 5.31 -13.69
N GLU A 209 29.99 5.49 -12.50
CA GLU A 209 31.33 6.07 -12.32
C GLU A 209 32.45 5.14 -12.83
N TYR A 210 32.25 3.83 -12.71
CA TYR A 210 33.23 2.81 -13.05
C TYR A 210 32.73 1.89 -14.17
N PRO A 211 33.13 2.13 -15.43
CA PRO A 211 32.83 1.22 -16.53
C PRO A 211 33.48 -0.15 -16.29
N ILE A 212 32.78 -1.22 -16.66
CA ILE A 212 33.33 -2.59 -16.60
C ILE A 212 33.52 -3.15 -18.00
N LYS A 213 34.47 -4.07 -18.18
CA LYS A 213 34.67 -4.74 -19.47
C LYS A 213 33.56 -5.75 -19.71
N ALA A 214 32.99 -5.76 -20.92
CA ALA A 214 32.08 -6.82 -21.32
C ALA A 214 32.85 -8.12 -21.60
N ASP A 215 32.24 -9.26 -21.29
CA ASP A 215 32.78 -10.56 -21.71
C ASP A 215 32.66 -10.75 -23.23
N SER A 216 33.34 -11.77 -23.79
CA SER A 216 33.41 -11.96 -25.24
C SER A 216 32.07 -12.22 -25.91
N ASP A 217 31.10 -12.74 -25.18
CA ASP A 217 29.77 -13.06 -25.73
C ASP A 217 28.85 -11.85 -25.64
N MET A 218 28.89 -11.12 -24.53
CA MET A 218 28.18 -9.87 -24.37
C MET A 218 28.69 -8.81 -25.35
N LYS A 219 30.02 -8.71 -25.57
CA LYS A 219 30.59 -7.82 -26.58
C LYS A 219 29.99 -8.06 -27.96
N LYS A 220 29.97 -9.31 -28.43
CA LYS A 220 29.41 -9.67 -29.75
C LYS A 220 27.93 -9.33 -29.86
N LEU A 221 27.18 -9.53 -28.77
CA LEU A 221 25.77 -9.14 -28.72
C LEU A 221 25.63 -7.62 -28.84
N LEU A 222 26.33 -6.85 -28.01
CA LEU A 222 26.22 -5.40 -27.96
C LEU A 222 26.70 -4.75 -29.25
N GLU A 223 27.81 -5.21 -29.82
CA GLU A 223 28.32 -4.76 -31.13
C GLU A 223 27.25 -4.91 -32.22
N LYS A 224 26.49 -6.02 -32.18
CA LYS A 224 25.35 -6.25 -33.08
C LYS A 224 24.15 -5.36 -32.75
N GLU A 225 23.78 -5.23 -31.48
CA GLU A 225 22.62 -4.42 -31.05
C GLU A 225 22.82 -2.92 -31.27
N PHE A 226 24.07 -2.47 -31.24
CA PHE A 226 24.49 -1.09 -31.43
C PHE A 226 25.04 -0.80 -32.83
N GLU A 227 24.97 -1.76 -33.76
CA GLU A 227 25.40 -1.58 -35.14
C GLU A 227 24.67 -0.40 -35.79
N GLY A 228 25.44 0.61 -36.23
CA GLY A 228 24.91 1.80 -36.89
C GLY A 228 24.33 2.87 -35.93
N LEU A 229 24.46 2.71 -34.61
CA LEU A 229 24.08 3.77 -33.67
C LEU A 229 25.11 4.90 -33.65
N GLU A 230 24.61 6.13 -33.57
CA GLU A 230 25.43 7.34 -33.45
C GLU A 230 24.88 8.21 -32.30
N ILE A 231 25.72 8.46 -31.30
CA ILE A 231 25.37 9.25 -30.12
C ILE A 231 25.79 10.70 -30.38
N LYS A 232 24.80 11.59 -30.53
CA LYS A 232 25.05 12.99 -30.89
C LYS A 232 25.87 13.72 -29.83
N ASN A 233 25.53 13.55 -28.55
CA ASN A 233 26.21 14.19 -27.42
C ASN A 233 27.44 13.40 -26.90
N LYS A 234 28.18 12.70 -27.79
CA LYS A 234 29.30 11.86 -27.34
C LYS A 234 30.45 12.65 -26.71
N GLU A 235 30.70 13.88 -27.15
CA GLU A 235 31.79 14.70 -26.62
C GLU A 235 31.52 15.11 -25.17
N GLY A 236 30.28 15.47 -24.85
CA GLY A 236 29.84 15.76 -23.48
C GLY A 236 30.03 14.56 -22.56
N ILE A 237 29.60 13.37 -22.98
CA ILE A 237 29.76 12.13 -22.20
C ILE A 237 31.24 11.80 -22.03
N ASN A 238 32.03 11.86 -23.10
CA ASN A 238 33.48 11.57 -23.05
C ASN A 238 34.24 12.51 -22.10
N ALA A 239 33.81 13.78 -22.00
CA ALA A 239 34.43 14.75 -21.10
C ALA A 239 34.26 14.41 -19.60
N LEU A 240 33.27 13.57 -19.25
CA LEU A 240 33.05 13.11 -17.87
C LEU A 240 34.11 12.11 -17.40
N PHE A 241 34.78 11.44 -18.34
CA PHE A 241 35.71 10.35 -18.02
C PHE A 241 37.17 10.80 -18.21
N LYS A 242 37.97 10.59 -17.17
CA LYS A 242 39.40 10.93 -17.18
C LYS A 242 40.17 9.99 -18.11
N GLY A 243 41.19 10.54 -18.78
CA GLY A 243 42.16 9.74 -19.55
C GLY A 243 42.06 9.89 -21.08
N GLY A 244 41.21 10.79 -21.59
CA GLY A 244 41.14 11.12 -23.02
C GLY A 244 40.67 9.97 -23.91
N LYS A 245 39.97 9.00 -23.32
CA LYS A 245 39.38 7.86 -24.02
C LYS A 245 38.00 8.24 -24.56
N ASP A 246 37.67 7.70 -25.72
CA ASP A 246 36.32 7.79 -26.28
C ASP A 246 35.47 6.66 -25.66
N ILE A 247 34.92 6.91 -24.46
CA ILE A 247 34.14 5.91 -23.73
C ILE A 247 32.89 5.52 -24.51
N VAL A 248 32.28 6.47 -25.22
CA VAL A 248 31.10 6.21 -26.03
C VAL A 248 31.43 5.25 -27.16
N ALA A 249 32.57 5.43 -27.84
CA ALA A 249 33.02 4.46 -28.83
C ALA A 249 33.28 3.07 -28.23
N GLU A 250 33.88 2.97 -27.03
CA GLU A 250 34.07 1.68 -26.34
C GLU A 250 32.73 1.01 -25.98
N VAL A 251 31.71 1.79 -25.58
CA VAL A 251 30.35 1.28 -25.29
C VAL A 251 29.68 0.76 -26.56
N LEU A 252 29.69 1.54 -27.65
CA LEU A 252 29.06 1.15 -28.92
C LEU A 252 29.76 -0.04 -29.58
N ALA A 253 31.08 -0.20 -29.36
CA ALA A 253 31.83 -1.39 -29.77
C ALA A 253 31.57 -2.62 -28.87
N GLY A 254 30.80 -2.45 -27.79
CA GLY A 254 30.54 -3.49 -26.80
C GLY A 254 31.78 -3.87 -25.98
N ASP A 255 32.85 -3.05 -25.96
CA ASP A 255 34.07 -3.32 -25.20
C ASP A 255 33.87 -3.10 -23.70
N VAL A 256 33.04 -2.11 -23.35
CA VAL A 256 32.71 -1.77 -21.97
C VAL A 256 31.21 -1.59 -21.79
N LEU A 257 30.76 -1.83 -20.56
CA LEU A 257 29.45 -1.44 -20.08
C LEU A 257 29.57 -0.14 -19.29
N LEU A 258 28.67 0.78 -19.57
CA LEU A 258 28.50 2.05 -18.87
C LEU A 258 27.00 2.28 -18.71
N LEU A 259 26.49 2.36 -17.49
CA LEU A 259 25.06 2.67 -17.30
C LEU A 259 24.83 4.15 -17.62
N PRO A 260 23.91 4.44 -18.57
CA PRO A 260 23.58 5.81 -18.91
C PRO A 260 22.68 6.44 -17.84
N ASN A 261 22.67 7.77 -17.76
CA ASN A 261 21.92 8.52 -16.75
C ASN A 261 20.40 8.51 -16.93
N ASN A 262 19.89 8.02 -18.06
CA ASN A 262 18.46 7.81 -18.29
C ASN A 262 17.99 6.39 -17.92
N LEU A 263 18.87 5.51 -17.44
CA LEU A 263 18.49 4.18 -16.97
C LEU A 263 18.24 4.17 -15.45
N TYR A 264 16.96 4.08 -15.11
CA TYR A 264 16.46 3.94 -13.77
C TYR A 264 16.32 2.45 -13.41
N ILE A 265 16.86 2.04 -12.27
CA ILE A 265 16.75 0.67 -11.74
C ILE A 265 15.98 0.74 -10.44
N TRP A 266 14.69 0.40 -10.47
CA TRP A 266 13.82 0.49 -9.32
C TRP A 266 13.40 -0.90 -8.87
N ALA A 267 13.33 -1.11 -7.56
CA ALA A 267 13.04 -2.42 -7.03
C ALA A 267 12.00 -2.40 -5.93
N THR A 268 11.30 -3.52 -5.75
CA THR A 268 10.48 -3.77 -4.57
C THR A 268 11.16 -4.81 -3.68
N MET A 269 11.01 -4.65 -2.37
CA MET A 269 11.53 -5.58 -1.39
C MET A 269 10.48 -5.86 -0.32
N ASN A 270 10.12 -7.12 -0.14
CA ASN A 270 9.36 -7.56 1.02
C ASN A 270 10.34 -7.91 2.13
N THR A 271 10.06 -7.45 3.34
CA THR A 271 10.96 -7.61 4.50
C THR A 271 10.50 -8.71 5.45
N SER A 272 9.28 -9.25 5.27
CA SER A 272 8.65 -10.21 6.16
C SER A 272 8.85 -11.69 5.80
N ASP A 273 9.27 -11.99 4.58
CA ASP A 273 9.24 -13.35 4.06
C ASP A 273 10.34 -14.24 4.67
N GLN A 274 10.04 -15.51 4.90
CA GLN A 274 10.94 -16.45 5.57
C GLN A 274 12.13 -16.90 4.70
N SER A 275 12.04 -16.74 3.38
CA SER A 275 12.99 -17.29 2.40
C SER A 275 13.70 -16.21 1.59
N LEU A 276 14.17 -15.16 2.28
CA LEU A 276 14.86 -14.03 1.67
C LEU A 276 16.37 -14.16 1.80
N PHE A 277 17.09 -13.78 0.73
CA PHE A 277 18.54 -13.66 0.77
C PHE A 277 18.93 -12.36 1.48
N PRO A 278 19.93 -12.39 2.38
CA PRO A 278 20.45 -11.18 2.99
C PRO A 278 21.12 -10.30 1.94
N ILE A 279 20.80 -9.01 1.96
CA ILE A 279 21.51 -8.01 1.16
C ILE A 279 22.66 -7.45 1.99
N ASP A 280 23.89 -7.55 1.48
CA ASP A 280 25.08 -7.06 2.15
C ASP A 280 25.17 -5.52 2.17
N SER A 281 26.00 -4.97 3.06
CA SER A 281 26.14 -3.52 3.24
C SER A 281 26.72 -2.80 2.02
N ALA A 282 27.56 -3.46 1.23
CA ALA A 282 28.13 -2.88 0.03
C ALA A 282 27.06 -2.74 -1.07
N PHE A 283 26.14 -3.68 -1.18
CA PHE A 283 24.97 -3.56 -2.05
C PHE A 283 24.03 -2.47 -1.53
N LYS A 284 23.68 -2.49 -0.25
CA LYS A 284 22.74 -1.52 0.35
C LYS A 284 23.12 -0.06 0.09
N ARG A 285 24.40 0.31 0.16
CA ARG A 285 24.85 1.71 -0.01
C ARG A 285 24.74 2.26 -1.43
N ARG A 286 24.41 1.42 -2.43
CA ARG A 286 24.27 1.81 -3.86
C ARG A 286 22.83 2.07 -4.27
N TRP A 287 21.90 1.93 -3.32
CA TRP A 287 20.48 2.12 -3.53
C TRP A 287 19.97 3.13 -2.54
N ASP A 288 19.07 3.99 -3.00
CA ASP A 288 18.23 4.78 -2.12
C ASP A 288 17.11 3.91 -1.56
N TRP A 289 16.85 4.07 -0.26
CA TRP A 289 15.88 3.27 0.46
C TRP A 289 14.59 4.08 0.63
N ASN A 290 13.52 3.61 0.02
CA ASN A 290 12.22 4.28 0.04
C ASN A 290 11.22 3.44 0.85
N TYR A 291 11.00 3.82 2.11
CA TYR A 291 10.02 3.15 2.96
C TYR A 291 8.59 3.51 2.54
N VAL A 292 7.77 2.50 2.27
CA VAL A 292 6.35 2.66 1.96
C VAL A 292 5.54 2.34 3.22
N PRO A 293 5.07 3.37 3.96
CA PRO A 293 4.36 3.17 5.22
C PRO A 293 2.99 2.53 5.00
N ILE A 294 2.50 1.83 6.03
CA ILE A 294 1.10 1.41 6.09
C ILE A 294 0.25 2.67 6.22
N SER A 295 -0.71 2.84 5.31
CA SER A 295 -1.60 4.00 5.26
C SER A 295 -3.00 3.57 4.84
N ASN A 296 -4.00 4.34 5.27
CA ASN A 296 -5.38 4.14 4.86
C ASN A 296 -5.53 4.54 3.39
N ALA A 297 -6.00 3.62 2.54
CA ALA A 297 -6.22 3.92 1.12
C ALA A 297 -7.55 4.64 0.84
N GLY A 298 -8.34 4.94 1.86
CA GLY A 298 -9.61 5.66 1.74
C GLY A 298 -10.68 4.92 0.91
N LYS A 299 -10.61 3.57 0.87
CA LYS A 299 -11.55 2.75 0.09
C LYS A 299 -12.74 2.22 0.90
N ASN A 300 -12.80 2.52 2.20
CA ASN A 300 -13.87 2.12 3.11
C ASN A 300 -14.24 0.64 2.95
N TRP A 301 -13.23 -0.23 2.94
CA TRP A 301 -13.46 -1.66 2.81
C TRP A 301 -13.99 -2.25 4.11
N MET A 302 -14.92 -3.20 3.99
CA MET A 302 -15.58 -3.83 5.13
C MET A 302 -15.30 -5.32 5.15
N ILE A 303 -15.04 -5.89 6.33
CA ILE A 303 -15.05 -7.33 6.55
C ILE A 303 -16.50 -7.74 6.83
N GLU A 304 -17.06 -8.65 6.04
CA GLU A 304 -18.43 -9.14 6.23
C GLU A 304 -18.42 -10.56 6.80
N VAL A 305 -19.06 -10.72 7.96
CA VAL A 305 -19.19 -12.00 8.67
C VAL A 305 -20.58 -12.09 9.30
N ASN A 306 -21.34 -13.13 8.97
CA ASN A 306 -22.69 -13.37 9.52
C ASN A 306 -23.65 -12.16 9.39
N GLY A 307 -23.50 -11.36 8.33
CA GLY A 307 -24.30 -10.14 8.10
C GLY A 307 -23.85 -8.91 8.90
N ALA A 308 -22.84 -9.05 9.78
CA ALA A 308 -22.19 -7.91 10.43
C ALA A 308 -21.00 -7.43 9.56
N GLN A 309 -20.82 -6.11 9.52
CA GLN A 309 -19.71 -5.47 8.80
C GLN A 309 -18.73 -4.84 9.80
N TYR A 310 -17.44 -4.94 9.52
CA TYR A 310 -16.37 -4.35 10.35
C TYR A 310 -15.42 -3.57 9.45
N ASP A 311 -15.10 -2.34 9.83
CA ASP A 311 -14.16 -1.52 9.05
C ASP A 311 -12.77 -2.17 8.97
N TRP A 312 -12.28 -2.30 7.74
CA TRP A 312 -11.00 -2.93 7.44
C TRP A 312 -9.82 -2.14 7.99
N TRP A 313 -9.91 -0.81 8.02
CA TRP A 313 -8.81 0.03 8.51
C TRP A 313 -8.66 -0.08 10.03
N ASN A 314 -9.77 0.00 10.77
CA ASN A 314 -9.82 -0.22 12.21
C ASN A 314 -9.28 -1.61 12.57
N PHE A 315 -9.63 -2.63 11.78
CA PHE A 315 -9.05 -3.96 11.93
C PHE A 315 -7.53 -3.94 11.76
N LEU A 316 -7.01 -3.31 10.70
CA LEU A 316 -5.58 -3.21 10.44
C LEU A 316 -4.83 -2.49 11.54
N GLU A 317 -5.36 -1.38 12.06
CA GLU A 317 -4.77 -0.65 13.18
C GLU A 317 -4.69 -1.54 14.44
N ALA A 318 -5.79 -2.18 14.80
CA ALA A 318 -5.87 -3.03 15.98
C ALA A 318 -4.95 -4.26 15.87
N ILE A 319 -4.95 -4.95 14.73
CA ILE A 319 -4.12 -6.16 14.58
C ILE A 319 -2.63 -5.82 14.45
N ASN A 320 -2.27 -4.73 13.76
CA ASN A 320 -0.86 -4.35 13.57
C ASN A 320 -0.19 -3.93 14.88
N ASP A 321 -0.95 -3.33 15.81
CA ASP A 321 -0.50 -3.09 17.18
C ASP A 321 -0.12 -4.42 17.88
N LYS A 322 -0.99 -5.44 17.79
CA LYS A 322 -0.71 -6.77 18.34
C LYS A 322 0.48 -7.46 17.68
N VAL A 323 0.57 -7.38 16.35
CA VAL A 323 1.68 -7.94 15.58
C VAL A 323 3.01 -7.32 16.04
N TYR A 324 3.05 -6.01 16.20
CA TYR A 324 4.26 -5.31 16.65
C TYR A 324 4.66 -5.71 18.06
N HIS A 325 3.73 -5.75 19.01
CA HIS A 325 4.03 -6.11 20.39
C HIS A 325 4.48 -7.58 20.55
N ALA A 326 3.96 -8.48 19.72
CA ALA A 326 4.33 -9.88 19.77
C ALA A 326 5.66 -10.19 19.06
N THR A 327 6.00 -9.44 17.99
CA THR A 327 7.14 -9.79 17.12
C THR A 327 8.25 -8.76 17.08
N TYR A 328 8.00 -7.54 17.57
CA TYR A 328 8.86 -6.35 17.42
C TYR A 328 9.29 -6.09 15.97
N SER A 329 8.46 -6.51 15.01
CA SER A 329 8.74 -6.41 13.57
C SER A 329 7.68 -5.55 12.88
N GLU A 330 8.11 -4.42 12.33
CA GLU A 330 7.29 -3.59 11.42
C GLU A 330 6.93 -4.33 10.13
N ASP A 331 7.80 -5.23 9.70
CA ASP A 331 7.70 -5.90 8.42
C ASP A 331 6.60 -6.94 8.39
N LYS A 332 6.31 -7.59 9.53
CA LYS A 332 5.25 -8.59 9.68
C LYS A 332 3.84 -7.99 9.75
N LYS A 333 3.71 -6.65 9.79
CA LYS A 333 2.42 -5.97 9.77
C LYS A 333 1.72 -6.14 8.42
N LEU A 334 0.42 -5.86 8.40
CA LEU A 334 -0.42 -5.95 7.22
C LEU A 334 -0.70 -4.54 6.69
N GLY A 335 -0.38 -4.31 5.41
CA GLY A 335 -0.78 -3.10 4.70
C GLY A 335 -2.23 -3.15 4.20
N TYR A 336 -2.77 -1.99 3.82
CA TYR A 336 -4.16 -1.84 3.38
C TYR A 336 -4.58 -2.83 2.29
N PHE A 337 -3.70 -3.08 1.31
CA PHE A 337 -3.98 -3.93 0.18
C PHE A 337 -3.64 -5.41 0.41
N PHE A 338 -3.28 -5.79 1.65
CA PHE A 338 -2.97 -7.18 2.01
C PHE A 338 -4.11 -8.13 1.66
N CYS A 339 -5.36 -7.72 1.95
CA CYS A 339 -6.56 -8.41 1.54
C CYS A 339 -7.44 -7.49 0.70
N LYS A 340 -7.42 -7.66 -0.63
CA LYS A 340 -8.27 -6.85 -1.52
C LYS A 340 -9.75 -7.17 -1.30
N ALA A 341 -10.61 -6.17 -1.14
CA ALA A 341 -12.06 -6.37 -1.16
C ALA A 341 -12.60 -6.63 -2.57
N LYS A 342 -13.81 -7.19 -2.67
CA LYS A 342 -14.62 -7.23 -3.89
C LYS A 342 -15.88 -6.41 -3.61
N ASP A 343 -16.16 -5.41 -4.44
CA ASP A 343 -17.31 -4.51 -4.27
C ASP A 343 -17.36 -3.87 -2.87
N GLY A 344 -16.20 -3.47 -2.34
CA GLY A 344 -16.07 -2.91 -0.99
C GLY A 344 -16.01 -3.94 0.14
N VAL A 345 -16.33 -5.21 -0.13
CA VAL A 345 -16.46 -6.25 0.91
C VAL A 345 -15.35 -7.30 0.86
N ILE A 346 -14.79 -7.64 2.02
CA ILE A 346 -13.92 -8.78 2.28
C ILE A 346 -14.77 -9.87 2.93
N SER A 347 -15.09 -10.93 2.18
CA SER A 347 -15.88 -12.04 2.72
C SER A 347 -15.14 -12.80 3.83
N ALA A 348 -15.89 -13.41 4.75
CA ALA A 348 -15.37 -14.30 5.78
C ALA A 348 -14.37 -15.34 5.25
N ASP A 349 -14.67 -16.00 4.12
CA ASP A 349 -13.77 -16.97 3.49
C ASP A 349 -12.43 -16.36 3.10
N LYS A 350 -12.46 -15.16 2.50
CA LYS A 350 -11.25 -14.45 2.07
C LYS A 350 -10.45 -13.95 3.27
N PHE A 351 -11.13 -13.46 4.29
CA PHE A 351 -10.52 -13.01 5.53
C PHE A 351 -9.78 -14.16 6.22
N VAL A 352 -10.41 -15.32 6.40
CA VAL A 352 -9.76 -16.47 7.06
C VAL A 352 -8.61 -17.02 6.22
N SER A 353 -8.84 -17.27 4.93
CA SER A 353 -7.85 -17.90 4.05
C SER A 353 -6.62 -17.04 3.77
N LYS A 354 -6.71 -15.70 3.90
CA LYS A 354 -5.58 -14.79 3.67
C LYS A 354 -5.03 -14.18 4.96
N VAL A 355 -5.90 -13.55 5.75
CA VAL A 355 -5.50 -12.74 6.91
C VAL A 355 -5.19 -13.66 8.09
N ILE A 356 -6.17 -14.47 8.52
CA ILE A 356 -5.98 -15.36 9.66
C ILE A 356 -4.89 -16.41 9.37
N PHE A 357 -4.86 -16.94 8.14
CA PHE A 357 -3.81 -17.86 7.71
C PHE A 357 -2.40 -17.27 7.83
N TYR A 358 -2.19 -16.04 7.37
CA TYR A 358 -0.90 -15.35 7.47
C TYR A 358 -0.51 -15.07 8.93
N LEU A 359 -1.44 -14.55 9.72
CA LEU A 359 -1.21 -14.29 11.14
C LEU A 359 -0.78 -15.58 11.85
N TRP A 360 -1.45 -16.70 11.57
CA TRP A 360 -1.15 -17.98 12.19
C TRP A 360 0.19 -18.58 11.74
N ASN A 361 0.47 -18.61 10.42
CA ASN A 361 1.61 -19.35 9.87
C ASN A 361 2.90 -18.55 9.73
N ASP A 362 2.82 -17.23 9.55
CA ASP A 362 3.98 -16.38 9.24
C ASP A 362 4.31 -15.43 10.40
N VAL A 363 3.29 -14.90 11.05
CA VAL A 363 3.50 -13.95 12.15
C VAL A 363 3.74 -14.68 13.47
N PHE A 364 2.80 -15.53 13.89
CA PHE A 364 2.77 -16.14 15.23
C PHE A 364 3.20 -17.62 15.27
N LYS A 365 4.01 -18.04 14.30
CA LYS A 365 4.53 -19.41 14.22
C LYS A 365 5.46 -19.75 15.38
N ASP A 366 6.37 -18.84 15.70
CA ASP A 366 7.47 -19.04 16.66
C ASP A 366 7.25 -18.30 17.99
N SER A 367 6.24 -17.43 18.05
CA SER A 367 5.81 -16.75 19.27
C SER A 367 4.50 -17.39 19.75
N GLU A 368 4.48 -17.95 20.96
CA GLU A 368 3.19 -18.21 21.60
C GLU A 368 2.47 -16.86 21.72
N PHE A 369 1.28 -16.78 21.14
CA PHE A 369 0.49 -15.56 21.21
C PHE A 369 0.07 -15.36 22.66
N GLU A 370 0.88 -14.65 23.44
CA GLU A 370 0.56 -14.21 24.78
C GLU A 370 -0.50 -13.10 24.68
N GLY A 371 -1.78 -13.47 24.76
CA GLY A 371 -2.87 -12.50 24.71
C GLY A 371 -4.24 -13.13 24.52
N ASP A 372 -5.28 -12.34 24.78
CA ASP A 372 -6.67 -12.80 24.66
C ASP A 372 -7.18 -12.83 23.21
N THR A 373 -6.43 -12.29 22.24
CA THR A 373 -6.86 -12.18 20.83
C THR A 373 -7.20 -13.52 20.19
N PHE A 374 -6.37 -14.55 20.41
CA PHE A 374 -6.61 -15.92 19.96
C PHE A 374 -7.14 -16.81 21.09
N LYS A 375 -8.07 -16.31 21.92
CA LYS A 375 -8.82 -17.14 22.87
C LYS A 375 -10.27 -17.29 22.44
N ASP A 376 -10.80 -18.51 22.57
CA ASP A 376 -12.21 -18.78 22.36
C ASP A 376 -13.05 -18.43 23.60
N GLU A 377 -14.33 -18.83 23.61
CA GLU A 377 -15.28 -18.54 24.70
C GLU A 377 -14.88 -19.20 26.03
N ASP A 378 -14.16 -20.32 25.98
CA ASP A 378 -13.75 -21.10 27.14
C ASP A 378 -12.34 -20.67 27.65
N GLY A 379 -11.71 -19.71 26.97
CA GLY A 379 -10.34 -19.28 27.23
C GLY A 379 -9.28 -20.17 26.58
N GLU A 380 -9.70 -21.17 25.80
CA GLU A 380 -8.82 -22.08 25.06
C GLU A 380 -8.27 -21.40 23.81
N LYS A 381 -7.13 -21.89 23.30
CA LYS A 381 -6.49 -21.30 22.11
C LYS A 381 -7.39 -21.43 20.88
N LEU A 382 -7.64 -20.32 20.20
CA LEU A 382 -8.37 -20.22 18.95
C LEU A 382 -7.43 -20.61 17.79
N SER A 383 -7.27 -21.93 17.58
CA SER A 383 -6.41 -22.46 16.52
C SER A 383 -6.97 -22.28 15.12
N PHE A 384 -6.11 -22.30 14.10
CA PHE A 384 -6.51 -22.07 12.71
C PHE A 384 -7.65 -22.99 12.25
N ASP A 385 -7.64 -24.26 12.66
CA ASP A 385 -8.71 -25.22 12.35
C ASP A 385 -10.07 -24.85 12.95
N LYS A 386 -10.11 -24.14 14.09
CA LYS A 386 -11.36 -23.69 14.73
C LYS A 386 -12.10 -22.63 13.91
N PHE A 387 -11.44 -21.98 12.96
CA PHE A 387 -12.10 -21.07 12.00
C PHE A 387 -12.84 -21.83 10.89
N TYR A 388 -12.82 -23.15 10.88
CA TYR A 388 -13.58 -24.00 9.98
C TYR A 388 -14.54 -24.90 10.74
N SER A 389 -15.62 -25.29 10.08
CA SER A 389 -16.61 -26.25 10.56
C SER A 389 -17.05 -27.14 9.40
N VAL A 390 -17.55 -28.34 9.73
CA VAL A 390 -18.10 -29.27 8.73
C VAL A 390 -19.61 -29.33 8.91
N GLU A 391 -20.33 -28.80 7.94
CA GLU A 391 -21.79 -28.85 7.87
C GLU A 391 -22.20 -29.59 6.60
N ASN A 392 -23.06 -30.60 6.71
CA ASN A 392 -23.55 -31.37 5.55
C ASN A 392 -22.42 -31.92 4.66
N ASN A 393 -21.31 -32.36 5.27
CA ASN A 393 -20.12 -32.86 4.56
C ASN A 393 -19.40 -31.81 3.69
N GLN A 394 -19.66 -30.53 3.91
CA GLN A 394 -18.96 -29.40 3.30
C GLN A 394 -18.22 -28.60 4.37
N VAL A 395 -16.96 -28.26 4.07
CA VAL A 395 -16.16 -27.38 4.93
C VAL A 395 -16.61 -25.95 4.71
N LYS A 396 -16.99 -25.27 5.79
CA LYS A 396 -17.36 -23.85 5.79
C LYS A 396 -16.57 -23.10 6.85
N VAL A 397 -16.36 -21.81 6.60
CA VAL A 397 -15.79 -20.91 7.59
C VAL A 397 -16.77 -20.67 8.75
N ASN A 398 -16.24 -20.71 9.96
CA ASN A 398 -16.99 -20.53 11.19
C ASN A 398 -17.07 -19.03 11.54
N GLY A 399 -18.16 -18.38 11.14
CA GLY A 399 -18.39 -16.95 11.38
C GLY A 399 -18.36 -16.57 12.86
N THR A 400 -18.88 -17.40 13.75
CA THR A 400 -18.88 -17.15 15.20
C THR A 400 -17.47 -17.01 15.75
N LYS A 401 -16.53 -17.85 15.28
CA LYS A 401 -15.13 -17.76 15.70
C LYS A 401 -14.42 -16.54 15.13
N ILE A 402 -14.80 -16.07 13.93
CA ILE A 402 -14.30 -14.79 13.41
C ILE A 402 -14.82 -13.61 14.22
N VAL A 403 -16.12 -13.55 14.52
CA VAL A 403 -16.71 -12.50 15.36
C VAL A 403 -16.03 -12.46 16.72
N LYS A 404 -15.78 -13.64 17.32
CA LYS A 404 -15.02 -13.74 18.57
C LYS A 404 -13.60 -13.16 18.42
N PHE A 405 -12.86 -13.53 17.38
CA PHE A 405 -11.54 -12.97 17.11
C PHE A 405 -11.55 -11.45 16.96
N LEU A 406 -12.49 -10.89 16.20
CA LEU A 406 -12.66 -9.44 16.02
C LEU A 406 -13.02 -8.76 17.35
N SER A 407 -13.91 -9.35 18.14
CA SER A 407 -14.25 -8.82 19.47
C SER A 407 -13.06 -8.83 20.45
N ASN A 408 -12.16 -9.82 20.36
CA ASN A 408 -10.95 -9.85 21.19
C ASN A 408 -9.92 -8.78 20.76
N LEU A 409 -10.09 -8.15 19.60
CA LEU A 409 -9.36 -6.95 19.17
C LEU A 409 -10.06 -5.65 19.61
N ASN A 410 -11.15 -5.74 20.38
CA ASN A 410 -12.04 -4.64 20.74
C ASN A 410 -12.67 -3.96 19.51
N LEU A 411 -12.93 -4.72 18.45
CA LEU A 411 -13.65 -4.23 17.27
C LEU A 411 -15.13 -4.52 17.44
N GLU A 412 -15.94 -3.48 17.32
CA GLU A 412 -17.38 -3.57 17.23
C GLU A 412 -17.79 -3.56 15.75
N PRO A 413 -18.86 -4.27 15.36
CA PRO A 413 -19.37 -4.17 14.01
C PRO A 413 -19.88 -2.75 13.78
N ASP A 414 -19.64 -2.22 12.59
CA ASP A 414 -20.36 -1.04 12.14
C ASP A 414 -21.84 -1.44 12.10
N SER A 415 -22.63 -0.80 12.96
CA SER A 415 -24.07 -0.77 12.77
C SER A 415 -24.31 -0.22 11.37
N GLU A 416 -25.19 -0.85 10.58
CA GLU A 416 -25.65 -0.31 9.31
C GLU A 416 -26.21 1.12 9.54
N ASP A 417 -25.34 2.11 9.49
CA ASP A 417 -25.68 3.49 9.16
C ASP A 417 -25.98 3.42 7.66
N ASP A 418 -27.28 3.41 7.33
CA ASP A 418 -27.79 3.58 5.96
C ASP A 418 -27.01 4.73 5.27
N GLU A 419 -26.10 4.40 4.35
CA GLU A 419 -25.44 5.33 3.42
C GLU A 419 -26.44 5.90 2.39
N ASN A 420 -27.53 6.50 2.88
CA ASN A 420 -28.37 7.42 2.12
C ASN A 420 -28.84 8.63 2.93
N ASN A 421 -28.23 8.88 4.09
CA ASN A 421 -28.18 10.21 4.69
C ASN A 421 -26.73 10.66 4.75
N SER A 422 -26.20 11.13 3.61
CA SER A 422 -25.11 12.09 3.68
C SER A 422 -25.62 13.31 4.47
N GLU A 423 -25.20 13.45 5.71
CA GLU A 423 -25.00 14.77 6.30
C GLU A 423 -23.54 14.90 6.68
N GLU A 424 -22.72 15.29 5.70
CA GLU A 424 -21.78 16.37 5.97
C GLU A 424 -22.62 17.57 6.45
N GLY A 425 -22.84 17.63 7.75
CA GLY A 425 -23.67 18.64 8.38
C GLY A 425 -23.47 18.55 9.88
N VAL A 426 -22.57 19.35 10.41
CA VAL A 426 -22.52 19.61 11.85
C VAL A 426 -23.81 20.36 12.19
N GLU A 427 -24.77 19.71 12.84
CA GLU A 427 -25.89 20.42 13.47
C GLU A 427 -25.61 20.59 14.97
N THR A 428 -25.19 21.80 15.33
CA THR A 428 -25.09 22.30 16.70
C THR A 428 -26.45 22.84 17.16
N GLU A 429 -26.95 22.37 18.29
CA GLU A 429 -27.81 23.16 19.19
C GLU A 429 -26.96 23.62 20.38
N GLY A 430 -26.24 24.73 20.21
CA GLY A 430 -25.29 25.26 21.20
C GLY A 430 -24.02 24.40 21.40
N ASP A 431 -23.37 24.55 22.56
CA ASP A 431 -22.00 24.04 22.86
C ASP A 431 -21.90 22.52 23.19
N LYS A 432 -22.91 21.69 22.87
CA LYS A 432 -22.85 20.24 23.18
C LYS A 432 -22.95 19.36 21.93
N LYS A 433 -21.91 18.53 21.73
CA LYS A 433 -21.90 17.38 20.82
C LYS A 433 -22.72 16.23 21.45
N LEU A 434 -23.67 15.67 20.70
CA LEU A 434 -24.41 14.47 21.12
C LEU A 434 -23.66 13.18 20.67
N PRO A 435 -23.59 12.15 21.51
CA PRO A 435 -22.94 10.87 21.17
C PRO A 435 -23.79 9.99 20.23
N LYS A 436 -23.13 9.17 19.40
CA LYS A 436 -23.75 8.31 18.37
C LYS A 436 -24.62 7.15 18.92
N THR A 437 -24.71 6.93 20.23
CA THR A 437 -25.70 5.99 20.82
C THR A 437 -26.08 6.44 22.24
N PRO A 438 -27.38 6.69 22.52
CA PRO A 438 -27.80 7.08 23.87
C PRO A 438 -27.85 5.86 24.82
N LYS A 439 -27.32 6.04 26.02
CA LYS A 439 -27.54 5.17 27.19
C LYS A 439 -28.96 5.28 27.76
N VAL A 440 -29.69 6.38 27.52
CA VAL A 440 -31.03 6.65 28.09
C VAL A 440 -31.99 7.14 27.01
N PHE A 441 -33.19 6.53 26.94
CA PHE A 441 -34.32 7.02 26.14
C PHE A 441 -35.59 7.03 27.01
N SER A 442 -36.04 8.21 27.43
CA SER A 442 -37.24 8.40 28.23
C SER A 442 -38.06 9.61 27.78
N VAL A 443 -39.38 9.56 28.01
CA VAL A 443 -40.31 10.60 27.57
C VAL A 443 -41.24 10.97 28.74
N GLU A 444 -41.30 12.25 29.08
CA GLU A 444 -42.25 12.82 30.05
C GLU A 444 -43.33 13.63 29.32
N PHE A 445 -44.59 13.30 29.59
CA PHE A 445 -45.77 14.01 29.08
C PHE A 445 -46.15 15.19 29.99
N PRO A 446 -46.84 16.22 29.47
CA PRO A 446 -47.29 17.37 30.28
C PRO A 446 -48.20 17.03 31.46
N ASP A 447 -48.87 15.87 31.41
CA ASP A 447 -49.70 15.34 32.49
C ASP A 447 -48.87 14.73 33.66
N GLY A 448 -47.53 14.76 33.55
CA GLY A 448 -46.59 14.22 34.53
C GLY A 448 -46.28 12.74 34.33
N THR A 449 -46.83 12.08 33.30
CA THR A 449 -46.53 10.67 33.00
C THR A 449 -45.12 10.53 32.43
N VAL A 450 -44.29 9.68 33.03
CA VAL A 450 -42.94 9.36 32.54
C VAL A 450 -42.91 7.92 32.01
N ILE A 451 -42.47 7.74 30.78
CA ILE A 451 -42.26 6.43 30.15
C ILE A 451 -40.74 6.21 30.01
N ASN A 452 -40.22 5.20 30.70
CA ASN A 452 -38.80 4.85 30.73
C ASN A 452 -38.65 3.35 30.98
N GLU A 453 -38.77 2.55 29.93
CA GLU A 453 -38.68 1.10 29.99
C GLU A 453 -37.22 0.62 29.86
N LYS A 454 -36.97 -0.61 30.29
CA LYS A 454 -35.63 -1.23 30.17
C LYS A 454 -35.18 -1.38 28.70
N ASN A 455 -36.12 -1.58 27.80
CA ASN A 455 -35.88 -1.65 26.37
C ASN A 455 -36.36 -0.35 25.70
N ARG A 456 -35.48 0.29 24.94
CA ARG A 456 -35.76 1.54 24.22
C ARG A 456 -36.94 1.42 23.26
N PHE A 457 -37.09 0.27 22.59
CA PHE A 457 -38.23 0.02 21.72
C PHE A 457 -39.54 -0.14 22.49
N GLU A 458 -39.51 -0.66 23.73
CA GLU A 458 -40.70 -0.71 24.59
C GLU A 458 -41.11 0.69 25.06
N THR A 459 -40.14 1.56 25.39
CA THR A 459 -40.41 2.99 25.63
C THR A 459 -41.08 3.61 24.42
N TYR A 460 -40.49 3.43 23.23
CA TYR A 460 -41.03 3.96 21.98
C TYR A 460 -42.46 3.49 21.73
N LEU A 461 -42.72 2.18 21.83
CA LEU A 461 -44.05 1.60 21.65
C LEU A 461 -45.08 2.20 22.61
N LYS A 462 -44.77 2.28 23.91
CA LYS A 462 -45.67 2.85 24.91
C LYS A 462 -45.92 4.34 24.68
N VAL A 463 -44.93 5.09 24.20
CA VAL A 463 -45.08 6.50 23.80
C VAL A 463 -46.06 6.61 22.63
N LEU A 464 -45.88 5.82 21.57
CA LEU A 464 -46.81 5.82 20.42
C LEU A 464 -48.24 5.47 20.84
N SER A 465 -48.42 4.45 21.69
CA SER A 465 -49.73 4.05 22.19
C SER A 465 -50.38 5.15 23.05
N LYS A 466 -49.60 5.87 23.86
CA LYS A 466 -50.09 6.99 24.70
C LYS A 466 -50.46 8.22 23.88
N ILE A 467 -49.74 8.50 22.78
CA ILE A 467 -50.10 9.57 21.82
C ILE A 467 -51.39 9.20 21.07
N GLY A 468 -51.56 7.91 20.74
CA GLY A 468 -52.72 7.39 20.03
C GLY A 468 -52.34 6.90 18.64
N ILE A 469 -52.29 5.59 18.46
CA ILE A 469 -51.69 4.94 17.28
C ILE A 469 -52.34 5.34 15.95
N GLU A 470 -53.63 5.69 15.95
CA GLU A 470 -54.34 6.18 14.75
C GLU A 470 -53.77 7.52 14.26
N GLN A 471 -53.42 8.43 15.17
CA GLN A 471 -52.83 9.73 14.81
C GLN A 471 -51.39 9.55 14.37
N VAL A 472 -50.67 8.64 15.04
CA VAL A 472 -49.30 8.26 14.68
C VAL A 472 -49.25 7.68 13.26
N GLU A 473 -50.17 6.77 12.90
CA GLU A 473 -50.21 6.18 11.56
C GLU A 473 -50.44 7.21 10.46
N LYS A 474 -51.32 8.19 10.69
CA LYS A 474 -51.54 9.28 9.72
C LYS A 474 -50.27 10.08 9.44
N ILE A 475 -49.48 10.37 10.48
CA ILE A 475 -48.22 11.12 10.37
C ILE A 475 -47.10 10.23 9.80
N ALA A 476 -47.01 8.97 10.24
CA ALA A 476 -46.04 8.00 9.71
C ALA A 476 -46.28 7.73 8.22
N GLY A 477 -47.54 7.75 7.77
CA GLY A 477 -47.95 7.61 6.38
C GLY A 477 -47.47 8.73 5.46
N GLU A 478 -47.02 9.88 5.99
CA GLU A 478 -46.30 10.91 5.21
C GLU A 478 -44.91 10.43 4.74
N MET A 479 -44.45 9.25 5.20
CA MET A 479 -43.19 8.61 4.84
C MET A 479 -41.93 9.45 5.09
N LYS A 480 -42.00 10.41 6.03
CA LYS A 480 -40.82 11.19 6.46
C LYS A 480 -39.75 10.30 7.10
N TYR A 481 -40.18 9.32 7.90
CA TYR A 481 -39.32 8.23 8.36
C TYR A 481 -39.97 6.92 7.93
N GLN A 482 -39.17 6.05 7.32
CA GLN A 482 -39.62 4.80 6.72
C GLN A 482 -38.50 3.77 6.74
N ARG A 483 -38.86 2.49 6.56
CA ARG A 483 -37.93 1.40 6.31
C ARG A 483 -38.42 0.57 5.16
N ARG A 484 -37.51 0.21 4.23
CA ARG A 484 -37.85 -0.53 3.00
C ARG A 484 -39.08 0.06 2.27
N ASN A 485 -39.10 1.39 2.10
CA ASN A 485 -40.21 2.15 1.52
C ASN A 485 -41.58 1.92 2.19
N THR A 486 -41.55 1.59 3.49
CA THR A 486 -42.74 1.32 4.29
C THR A 486 -42.80 2.28 5.49
N PRO A 487 -43.97 2.90 5.77
CA PRO A 487 -44.18 3.71 6.97
C PRO A 487 -43.81 2.95 8.25
N LEU A 488 -43.24 3.65 9.24
CA LEU A 488 -42.90 3.04 10.53
C LEU A 488 -44.13 2.52 11.31
N VAL A 489 -45.31 3.05 11.02
CA VAL A 489 -46.61 2.59 11.53
C VAL A 489 -47.59 2.50 10.37
N THR A 490 -48.22 1.35 10.18
CA THR A 490 -49.09 1.06 9.01
C THR A 490 -50.23 0.12 9.39
N LYS A 491 -51.32 0.10 8.63
CA LYS A 491 -52.47 -0.83 8.79
C LYS A 491 -52.27 -2.19 8.12
N LYS A 492 -51.23 -2.35 7.32
CA LYS A 492 -50.95 -3.59 6.59
C LYS A 492 -49.49 -3.96 6.75
N GLN A 493 -49.21 -5.26 6.81
CA GLN A 493 -47.85 -5.75 6.72
C GLN A 493 -47.38 -5.67 5.27
N HIS A 494 -46.12 -5.27 5.08
CA HIS A 494 -45.46 -5.18 3.79
C HIS A 494 -44.44 -6.31 3.66
N GLU A 495 -44.40 -6.99 2.51
CA GLU A 495 -43.52 -8.14 2.27
C GLU A 495 -42.04 -7.75 2.37
N GLU A 496 -41.72 -6.50 2.05
CA GLU A 496 -40.37 -5.94 2.13
C GLU A 496 -39.83 -5.89 3.56
N ILE A 497 -40.71 -5.75 4.56
CA ILE A 497 -40.34 -5.83 5.99
C ILE A 497 -40.36 -7.29 6.48
N LEU A 498 -41.28 -8.12 5.99
CA LEU A 498 -41.38 -9.53 6.40
C LEU A 498 -40.22 -10.40 5.89
N ASN A 499 -39.62 -10.03 4.76
CA ASN A 499 -38.48 -10.71 4.14
C ASN A 499 -37.12 -10.12 4.56
N ASP A 500 -37.11 -9.12 5.44
CA ASP A 500 -35.90 -8.46 5.93
C ASP A 500 -35.36 -9.16 7.18
N ALA A 501 -34.04 -9.25 7.32
CA ALA A 501 -33.40 -9.94 8.44
C ALA A 501 -33.35 -9.10 9.74
N VAL A 502 -33.49 -7.77 9.62
CA VAL A 502 -33.37 -6.79 10.71
C VAL A 502 -34.74 -6.31 11.18
N TYR A 503 -35.65 -6.08 10.23
CA TYR A 503 -36.96 -5.52 10.53
C TYR A 503 -38.03 -6.59 10.77
N SER A 504 -38.97 -6.28 11.65
CA SER A 504 -40.16 -7.09 11.89
C SER A 504 -41.32 -6.20 12.29
N TYR A 505 -42.53 -6.76 12.44
CA TYR A 505 -43.67 -6.01 12.94
C TYR A 505 -44.02 -6.38 14.37
N VAL A 506 -44.34 -5.36 15.17
CA VAL A 506 -45.11 -5.52 16.41
C VAL A 506 -46.52 -4.99 16.17
N GLN A 507 -47.51 -5.82 16.50
CA GLN A 507 -48.92 -5.48 16.32
C GLN A 507 -49.45 -4.77 17.57
N GLU A 508 -50.07 -3.61 17.39
CA GLU A 508 -50.77 -2.83 18.41
C GLU A 508 -52.18 -2.51 17.89
N GLY A 509 -53.18 -3.30 18.33
CA GLY A 509 -54.53 -3.24 17.77
C GLY A 509 -54.56 -3.65 16.29
N ASP A 510 -55.15 -2.79 15.44
CA ASP A 510 -55.24 -2.99 13.98
C ASP A 510 -54.02 -2.41 13.21
N TYR A 511 -52.96 -2.03 13.93
CA TYR A 511 -51.77 -1.37 13.37
C TYR A 511 -50.52 -2.21 13.58
N TYR A 512 -49.58 -2.08 12.64
CA TYR A 512 -48.28 -2.74 12.63
C TYR A 512 -47.18 -1.69 12.72
N ILE A 513 -46.30 -1.86 13.70
CA ILE A 513 -45.21 -0.94 14.01
C ILE A 513 -43.90 -1.64 13.66
N VAL A 514 -43.08 -0.99 12.85
CA VAL A 514 -41.79 -1.54 12.42
C VAL A 514 -40.85 -1.59 13.62
N LYS A 515 -40.40 -2.79 13.96
CA LYS A 515 -39.39 -3.11 14.97
C LYS A 515 -38.05 -3.39 14.28
N GLY A 516 -36.96 -3.08 14.96
CA GLY A 516 -35.60 -3.18 14.40
C GLY A 516 -35.02 -1.83 13.97
N ILE A 517 -35.75 -0.73 14.20
CA ILE A 517 -35.27 0.63 13.96
C ILE A 517 -34.31 1.11 15.05
N ASP A 518 -33.33 1.92 14.67
CA ASP A 518 -32.35 2.52 15.57
C ASP A 518 -32.96 3.57 16.52
N ALA A 519 -32.20 3.93 17.56
CA ALA A 519 -32.65 4.86 18.59
C ALA A 519 -32.89 6.28 18.07
N ILE A 520 -32.11 6.72 17.07
CA ILE A 520 -32.22 8.05 16.49
C ILE A 520 -33.53 8.17 15.73
N THR A 521 -33.92 7.14 14.99
CA THR A 521 -35.17 7.04 14.26
C THR A 521 -36.36 7.03 15.21
N MET A 522 -36.27 6.30 16.33
CA MET A 522 -37.29 6.36 17.38
C MET A 522 -37.43 7.77 17.97
N TYR A 523 -36.31 8.41 18.31
CA TYR A 523 -36.30 9.79 18.81
C TYR A 523 -36.87 10.79 17.80
N ASN A 524 -36.39 10.76 16.57
CA ASN A 524 -36.81 11.64 15.49
C ASN A 524 -38.29 11.49 15.16
N MET A 525 -38.82 10.26 15.22
CA MET A 525 -40.26 10.03 15.06
C MET A 525 -41.05 10.61 16.23
N VAL A 526 -40.59 10.46 17.49
CA VAL A 526 -41.24 11.07 18.65
C VAL A 526 -41.20 12.60 18.59
N MET A 527 -40.07 13.20 18.21
CA MET A 527 -39.94 14.65 18.03
C MET A 527 -40.80 15.17 16.87
N LEU A 528 -40.96 14.39 15.80
CA LEU A 528 -41.88 14.73 14.71
C LEU A 528 -43.32 14.75 15.21
N LEU A 529 -43.72 13.75 16.00
CA LEU A 529 -45.06 13.70 16.59
C LEU A 529 -45.29 14.85 17.58
N ASP A 530 -44.31 15.15 18.42
CA ASP A 530 -44.35 16.26 19.37
C ASP A 530 -44.60 17.60 18.66
N ASN A 531 -43.82 17.89 17.61
CA ASN A 531 -43.95 19.10 16.82
C ASN A 531 -45.28 19.17 16.04
N ARG A 532 -45.72 18.06 15.44
CA ARG A 532 -46.92 18.04 14.59
C ARG A 532 -48.23 18.06 15.38
N LEU A 533 -48.21 17.55 16.61
CA LEU A 533 -49.38 17.44 17.47
C LEU A 533 -49.35 18.43 18.66
N ASP A 534 -48.31 19.27 18.77
CA ASP A 534 -48.09 20.26 19.83
C ASP A 534 -48.20 19.64 21.24
N LEU A 535 -47.48 18.52 21.45
CA LEU A 535 -47.62 17.67 22.64
C LEU A 535 -46.79 18.15 23.85
N GLN A 536 -45.82 19.04 23.63
CA GLN A 536 -44.92 19.58 24.66
C GLN A 536 -44.19 18.49 25.48
N LEU A 537 -43.74 17.43 24.80
CA LEU A 537 -43.02 16.32 25.41
C LEU A 537 -41.63 16.77 25.87
N LYS A 538 -41.20 16.28 27.05
CA LYS A 538 -39.79 16.33 27.43
C LYS A 538 -39.15 14.98 27.11
N VAL A 539 -38.34 14.94 26.06
CA VAL A 539 -37.64 13.73 25.62
C VAL A 539 -36.20 13.79 26.12
N CYS A 540 -35.79 12.81 26.92
CA CYS A 540 -34.41 12.63 27.34
C CYS A 540 -33.74 11.58 26.43
N TYR A 541 -32.64 11.97 25.81
CA TYR A 541 -31.86 11.17 24.86
C TYR A 541 -30.37 11.45 25.13
N GLU A 542 -29.75 10.65 26.01
CA GLU A 542 -28.36 10.79 26.47
C GLU A 542 -27.54 9.55 26.19
#